data_AF-A0AAU1UX69-F1
#
_entry.id   AF-A0AAU1UX69-F1
#
_cell.length_a   1.000
_cell.length_b   1.000
_cell.length_c   1.000
_cell.angle_alpha   90.00
_cell.angle_beta   90.00
_cell.angle_gamma   90.00
#
_symmetry.space_group_name_H-M   'P 1'
#
loop_
_entity.id
_entity.type
_entity.pdbx_description
1 polymer ?
#
loop_
_entity_poly.entity_id
_entity_poly.type
_entity_poly.pdbx_seq_one_letter_code
_entity_poly.pdbx_strand_id
1 'polypeptide(L)'
;MAEGRFAPGHLGELTQLVPFEMVDEALMATRTVQSRLRDLPSRVVIYLILAACLFPEVGYPGVWRKLTGALAGLPLAVPSASALAQARRRVGSKPVRWLFDLLRGPAPTTHGPGARWRGLLVAALLPARRLRVSPRIVKRAISKYQARGPRIDRTSYIATTGIEILAPAGP
;
A
#
# COMPACT_ATOMS: atom_id res chain seq x y z
N MET A 1 3.90 -10.78 -23.45
CA MET A 1 3.46 -9.41 -23.08
C MET A 1 2.11 -9.52 -22.37
N ALA A 2 1.74 -8.55 -21.53
CA ALA A 2 0.43 -8.56 -20.88
C ALA A 2 -0.64 -7.97 -21.82
N GLU A 3 -1.74 -8.67 -22.04
CA GLU A 3 -2.81 -8.27 -22.96
C GLU A 3 -4.14 -8.01 -22.26
N GLY A 4 -5.02 -7.27 -22.93
CA GLY A 4 -6.38 -6.97 -22.45
C GLY A 4 -6.39 -6.36 -21.04
N ARG A 5 -7.18 -6.94 -20.13
CA ARG A 5 -7.32 -6.45 -18.74
C ARG A 5 -6.04 -6.54 -17.90
N PHE A 6 -5.03 -7.29 -18.36
CA PHE A 6 -3.72 -7.37 -17.71
C PHE A 6 -2.70 -6.38 -18.27
N ALA A 7 -2.98 -5.71 -19.39
CA ALA A 7 -2.06 -4.78 -20.03
C ALA A 7 -1.49 -3.71 -19.07
N PRO A 8 -2.29 -3.11 -18.15
CA PRO A 8 -1.76 -2.15 -17.16
C PRO A 8 -0.80 -2.75 -16.11
N GLY A 9 -0.65 -4.07 -16.08
CA GLY A 9 0.28 -4.77 -15.19
C GLY A 9 1.72 -4.80 -15.70
N HIS A 10 2.01 -4.35 -16.93
CA HIS A 10 3.37 -4.30 -17.43
C HIS A 10 4.05 -2.99 -17.01
N LEU A 11 5.00 -3.08 -16.09
CA LEU A 11 5.65 -1.94 -15.45
C LEU A 11 7.07 -1.67 -15.99
N GLY A 12 7.32 -1.97 -17.27
CA GLY A 12 8.65 -1.88 -17.87
C GLY A 12 9.69 -2.64 -17.04
N GLU A 13 10.79 -1.98 -16.69
CA GLU A 13 11.91 -2.47 -15.87
C GLU A 13 11.49 -3.13 -14.54
N LEU A 14 10.41 -2.67 -13.90
CA LEU A 14 9.95 -3.28 -12.64
C LEU A 14 9.48 -4.73 -12.83
N THR A 15 9.03 -5.08 -14.04
CA THR A 15 8.67 -6.46 -14.40
C THR A 15 9.91 -7.36 -14.52
N GLN A 16 11.11 -6.79 -14.69
CA GLN A 16 12.35 -7.57 -14.67
C GLN A 16 12.73 -8.00 -13.25
N LEU A 17 12.47 -7.13 -12.26
CA LEU A 17 12.73 -7.43 -10.85
C LEU A 17 11.60 -8.25 -10.20
N VAL A 18 10.35 -7.99 -10.62
CA VAL A 18 9.17 -8.70 -10.13
C VAL A 18 8.37 -9.23 -11.34
N PRO A 19 8.79 -10.39 -11.90
CA PRO A 19 8.13 -11.00 -13.05
C PRO A 19 6.68 -11.39 -12.79
N PHE A 20 5.91 -11.61 -13.86
CA PHE A 20 4.47 -11.89 -13.76
C PHE A 20 4.18 -13.18 -12.99
N GLU A 21 4.94 -14.22 -13.28
CA GLU A 21 4.90 -15.52 -12.65
C GLU A 21 5.12 -15.41 -11.13
N MET A 22 6.06 -14.55 -10.71
CA MET A 22 6.34 -14.32 -9.30
C MET A 22 5.15 -13.64 -8.59
N VAL A 23 4.51 -12.67 -9.26
CA VAL A 23 3.29 -12.04 -8.71
C VAL A 23 2.13 -13.03 -8.67
N ASP A 24 1.99 -13.88 -9.69
CA ASP A 24 0.93 -14.89 -9.72
C ASP A 24 1.10 -15.93 -8.62
N GLU A 25 2.32 -16.42 -8.40
CA GLU A 25 2.64 -17.31 -7.29
C GLU A 25 2.30 -16.66 -5.94
N ALA A 26 2.68 -15.41 -5.74
CA ALA A 26 2.33 -14.67 -4.53
C ALA A 26 0.81 -14.61 -4.32
N LEU A 27 0.04 -14.33 -5.38
CA LEU A 27 -1.42 -14.25 -5.32
C LEU A 27 -2.06 -15.63 -5.09
N MET A 28 -1.52 -16.68 -5.68
CA MET A 28 -1.98 -18.06 -5.50
C MET A 28 -1.71 -18.53 -4.07
N ALA A 29 -0.47 -18.40 -3.59
CA ALA A 29 -0.05 -18.79 -2.25
C ALA A 29 -0.85 -18.10 -1.15
N THR A 30 -1.25 -16.84 -1.39
CA THR A 30 -2.01 -16.04 -0.42
C THR A 30 -3.52 -16.08 -0.63
N ARG A 31 -3.99 -16.82 -1.65
CA ARG A 31 -5.41 -16.98 -2.04
C ARG A 31 -6.11 -15.65 -2.31
N THR A 32 -5.41 -14.72 -2.97
CA THR A 32 -5.92 -13.39 -3.35
C THR A 32 -6.14 -13.24 -4.85
N VAL A 33 -6.09 -14.35 -5.60
CA VAL A 33 -6.51 -14.40 -7.01
C VAL A 33 -8.00 -14.09 -7.11
N GLN A 34 -8.38 -13.26 -8.09
CA GLN A 34 -9.78 -12.95 -8.34
C GLN A 34 -10.56 -14.18 -8.84
N SER A 35 -11.78 -14.37 -8.35
CA SER A 35 -12.70 -15.40 -8.88
C SER A 35 -13.35 -15.00 -10.21
N ARG A 36 -13.45 -13.70 -10.48
CA ARG A 36 -13.97 -13.14 -11.73
C ARG A 36 -13.01 -12.09 -12.27
N LEU A 37 -12.69 -12.18 -13.56
CA LEU A 37 -11.87 -11.18 -14.25
C LEU A 37 -12.70 -9.92 -14.51
N ARG A 38 -12.40 -8.87 -13.74
CA ARG A 38 -12.93 -7.51 -13.89
C ARG A 38 -11.80 -6.56 -14.27
N ASP A 39 -12.11 -5.27 -14.40
CA ASP A 39 -11.18 -4.23 -14.87
C ASP A 39 -9.93 -4.02 -14.01
N LEU A 40 -9.91 -4.51 -12.78
CA LEU A 40 -8.76 -4.45 -11.87
C LEU A 40 -8.39 -5.86 -11.38
N PRO A 41 -7.72 -6.69 -12.20
CA PRO A 41 -7.18 -7.98 -11.76
C PRO A 41 -6.17 -7.82 -10.62
N SER A 42 -6.05 -8.80 -9.73
CA SER A 42 -5.17 -8.70 -8.55
C SER A 42 -3.71 -8.47 -8.95
N ARG A 43 -3.22 -9.07 -10.04
CA ARG A 43 -1.86 -8.85 -10.56
C ARG A 43 -1.60 -7.37 -10.88
N VAL A 44 -2.52 -6.74 -11.63
CA VAL A 44 -2.45 -5.32 -11.97
C VAL A 44 -2.45 -4.45 -10.71
N VAL A 45 -3.24 -4.83 -9.70
CA VAL A 45 -3.29 -4.10 -8.42
C VAL A 45 -1.98 -4.22 -7.64
N ILE A 46 -1.25 -5.34 -7.71
CA ILE A 46 0.09 -5.45 -7.13
C ILE A 46 1.04 -4.46 -7.79
N TYR A 47 1.06 -4.41 -9.12
CA TYR A 47 1.86 -3.43 -9.85
C TYR A 47 1.45 -1.98 -9.56
N LEU A 48 0.15 -1.70 -9.40
CA LEU A 48 -0.33 -0.40 -8.91
C LEU A 48 0.24 -0.05 -7.53
N ILE A 49 0.31 -1.01 -6.60
CA ILE A 49 0.87 -0.77 -5.26
C ILE A 49 2.37 -0.48 -5.36
N LEU A 50 3.11 -1.24 -6.16
CA LEU A 50 4.54 -1.02 -6.37
C LEU A 50 4.82 0.35 -7.03
N ALA A 51 4.05 0.71 -8.06
CA ALA A 51 4.14 2.02 -8.70
C ALA A 51 3.78 3.15 -7.73
N ALA A 52 2.80 2.96 -6.84
CA ALA A 52 2.47 3.96 -5.82
C ALA A 52 3.60 4.18 -4.79
N CYS A 53 4.50 3.21 -4.62
CA CYS A 53 5.72 3.40 -3.83
C CYS A 53 6.80 4.20 -4.59
N LEU A 54 6.84 4.10 -5.93
CA LEU A 54 7.76 4.88 -6.76
C LEU A 54 7.31 6.32 -6.98
N PHE A 55 6.00 6.57 -6.97
CA PHE A 55 5.41 7.89 -7.21
C PHE A 55 4.56 8.35 -6.00
N PRO A 56 5.16 8.52 -4.81
CA PRO A 56 4.43 8.88 -3.59
C PRO A 56 3.77 10.27 -3.65
N GLU A 57 4.21 11.13 -4.57
CA GLU A 57 3.72 12.49 -4.78
C GLU A 57 2.36 12.56 -5.51
N VAL A 58 1.89 11.45 -6.10
CA VAL A 58 0.62 11.39 -6.82
C VAL A 58 -0.38 10.44 -6.17
N GLY A 59 -1.67 10.81 -6.21
CA GLY A 59 -2.75 9.92 -5.81
C GLY A 59 -2.95 8.73 -6.76
N TYR A 60 -3.74 7.72 -6.34
CA TYR A 60 -3.97 6.51 -7.14
C TYR A 60 -4.37 6.72 -8.60
N PRO A 61 -5.25 7.68 -8.97
CA PRO A 61 -5.53 7.96 -10.38
C PRO A 61 -4.32 8.49 -11.16
N GLY A 62 -3.42 9.22 -10.51
CA GLY A 62 -2.16 9.67 -11.10
C GLY A 62 -1.20 8.51 -11.34
N VAL A 63 -1.07 7.61 -10.36
CA VAL A 63 -0.30 6.36 -10.51
C VAL A 63 -0.85 5.51 -11.65
N TRP A 64 -2.17 5.35 -11.73
CA TRP A 64 -2.82 4.62 -12.83
C TRP A 64 -2.50 5.23 -14.20
N ARG A 65 -2.60 6.55 -14.35
CA ARG A 65 -2.21 7.23 -15.61
C ARG A 65 -0.75 7.01 -15.97
N LYS A 66 0.16 6.99 -14.99
CA LYS A 66 1.58 6.68 -15.23
C LYS A 66 1.75 5.24 -15.72
N LEU A 67 1.04 4.29 -15.13
CA LEU A 67 1.05 2.88 -15.56
C LEU A 67 0.52 2.69 -16.98
N THR A 68 -0.58 3.36 -17.32
CA THR A 68 -1.25 3.17 -18.61
C THR A 68 -0.77 4.15 -19.68
N GLY A 69 0.11 5.10 -19.35
CA GLY A 69 0.51 6.19 -20.23
C GLY A 69 1.21 5.71 -21.50
N ALA A 70 2.00 4.65 -21.41
CA ALA A 70 2.67 4.02 -22.56
C ALA A 70 1.75 3.10 -23.37
N LEU A 71 0.50 2.90 -22.92
CA LEU A 71 -0.49 2.02 -23.55
C LEU A 71 -1.62 2.84 -24.22
N ALA A 72 -1.33 4.10 -24.56
CA ALA A 72 -2.28 4.98 -25.23
C ALA A 72 -2.80 4.34 -26.54
N GLY A 73 -4.11 4.38 -26.76
CA GLY A 73 -4.77 3.77 -27.93
C GLY A 73 -5.42 2.41 -27.67
N LEU A 74 -5.11 1.75 -26.55
CA LEU A 74 -5.85 0.55 -26.12
C LEU A 74 -7.12 0.94 -25.34
N PRO A 75 -8.22 0.17 -25.42
CA PRO A 75 -9.45 0.41 -24.67
C PRO A 75 -9.29 0.02 -23.19
N LEU A 76 -8.45 0.78 -22.47
CA LEU A 76 -8.15 0.54 -21.06
C LEU A 76 -9.25 1.10 -20.16
N ALA A 77 -9.50 0.41 -19.04
CA ALA A 77 -10.42 0.89 -18.02
C ALA A 77 -9.94 2.21 -17.41
N VAL A 78 -10.91 3.07 -17.06
CA VAL A 78 -10.68 4.33 -16.34
C VAL A 78 -11.27 4.21 -14.92
N PRO A 79 -10.59 3.50 -14.01
CA PRO A 79 -11.09 3.27 -12.65
C PRO A 79 -11.06 4.56 -11.83
N SER A 80 -12.10 4.75 -11.02
CA SER A 80 -12.14 5.85 -10.05
C SER A 80 -11.13 5.65 -8.91
N ALA A 81 -10.80 6.74 -8.21
CA ALA A 81 -9.93 6.68 -7.02
C ALA A 81 -10.46 5.71 -5.96
N SER A 82 -11.78 5.65 -5.78
CA SER A 82 -12.42 4.73 -4.83
C SER A 82 -12.30 3.29 -5.31
N ALA A 83 -12.46 3.01 -6.61
CA ALA A 83 -12.30 1.68 -7.18
C ALA A 83 -10.87 1.15 -6.98
N LEU A 84 -9.85 1.98 -7.25
CA LEU A 84 -8.44 1.64 -7.00
C LEU A 84 -8.18 1.37 -5.51
N ALA A 85 -8.71 2.21 -4.62
CA ALA A 85 -8.58 2.03 -3.19
C ALA A 85 -9.27 0.76 -2.68
N GLN A 86 -10.44 0.41 -3.23
CA GLN A 86 -11.15 -0.85 -2.93
C GLN A 86 -10.38 -2.05 -3.47
N ALA A 87 -9.81 -1.96 -4.67
CA ALA A 87 -9.00 -3.02 -5.26
C ALA A 87 -7.76 -3.31 -4.40
N ARG A 88 -7.05 -2.28 -3.94
CA ARG A 88 -5.94 -2.42 -2.97
C ARG A 88 -6.39 -3.12 -1.69
N ARG A 89 -7.54 -2.71 -1.12
CA ARG A 89 -8.09 -3.35 0.10
C ARG A 89 -8.44 -4.81 -0.12
N ARG A 90 -9.00 -5.15 -1.29
CA ARG A 90 -9.37 -6.51 -1.67
C ARG A 90 -8.16 -7.43 -1.77
N VAL A 91 -7.07 -6.96 -2.37
CA VAL A 91 -5.82 -7.73 -2.47
C VAL A 91 -5.13 -7.85 -1.11
N GLY A 92 -5.16 -6.79 -0.30
CA GLY A 92 -4.57 -6.80 1.04
C GLY A 92 -3.04 -6.81 1.03
N SER A 93 -2.44 -7.02 2.20
CA SER A 93 -0.98 -6.98 2.38
C SER A 93 -0.28 -8.33 2.20
N LYS A 94 -1.03 -9.44 2.23
CA LYS A 94 -0.44 -10.79 2.20
C LYS A 94 0.47 -11.03 1.00
N PRO A 95 0.09 -10.69 -0.25
CA PRO A 95 0.94 -10.98 -1.41
C PRO A 95 2.21 -10.13 -1.42
N VAL A 96 2.11 -8.86 -0.99
CA VAL A 96 3.27 -7.97 -0.90
C VAL A 96 4.23 -8.42 0.19
N ARG A 97 3.71 -8.93 1.31
CA ARG A 97 4.53 -9.56 2.35
C ARG A 97 5.25 -10.80 1.81
N TRP A 98 4.52 -11.66 1.09
CA TRP A 98 5.10 -12.86 0.49
C TRP A 98 6.23 -12.52 -0.49
N LEU A 99 6.01 -11.54 -1.37
CA LEU A 99 7.04 -11.05 -2.30
C LEU A 99 8.25 -10.48 -1.54
N PHE A 100 8.01 -9.72 -0.46
CA PHE A 100 9.09 -9.20 0.37
C PHE A 100 9.88 -10.32 1.04
N ASP A 101 9.22 -11.32 1.61
CA ASP A 101 9.87 -12.44 2.28
C ASP A 101 10.72 -13.26 1.29
N LEU A 102 10.31 -13.34 0.02
CA LEU A 102 11.07 -13.95 -1.08
C LEU A 102 12.27 -13.09 -1.50
N LEU A 103 12.08 -11.77 -1.66
CA LEU A 103 13.07 -10.86 -2.27
C LEU A 103 14.09 -10.28 -1.29
N ARG A 104 13.78 -10.24 0.02
CA ARG A 104 14.61 -9.54 1.03
C ARG A 104 16.02 -10.09 1.20
N GLY A 105 16.32 -11.27 0.63
CA GLY A 105 17.59 -11.95 0.81
C GLY A 105 17.84 -12.39 2.25
N PRO A 106 18.99 -13.05 2.53
CA PRO A 106 19.37 -13.37 3.90
C PRO A 106 19.58 -12.09 4.70
N ALA A 107 19.12 -12.08 5.96
CA ALA A 107 19.44 -11.00 6.87
C ALA A 107 20.96 -10.89 7.01
N PRO A 108 21.55 -9.68 7.02
CA PRO A 108 22.98 -9.53 7.21
C PRO A 108 23.39 -10.17 8.55
N THR A 109 24.13 -11.27 8.49
CA THR A 109 24.53 -12.07 9.67
C THR A 109 25.74 -11.48 10.38
N THR A 110 26.44 -10.53 9.76
CA THR A 110 27.65 -9.87 10.29
C THR A 110 27.78 -8.49 9.63
N HIS A 111 28.69 -7.63 10.11
CA HIS A 111 29.04 -6.30 9.60
C HIS A 111 29.60 -6.27 8.14
N GLY A 112 29.15 -7.17 7.26
CA GLY A 112 29.58 -7.33 5.89
C GLY A 112 28.81 -6.46 4.87
N PRO A 113 29.09 -6.64 3.56
CA PRO A 113 28.63 -5.77 2.47
C PRO A 113 27.10 -5.58 2.30
N GLY A 114 26.25 -6.33 3.00
CA GLY A 114 24.78 -6.14 3.02
C GLY A 114 24.25 -5.42 4.27
N ALA A 115 25.08 -5.19 5.28
CA ALA A 115 24.69 -4.55 6.54
C ALA A 115 24.87 -3.03 6.51
N ARG A 116 25.49 -2.49 5.46
CA ARG A 116 25.80 -1.06 5.34
C ARG A 116 25.05 -0.41 4.18
N TRP A 117 24.48 0.76 4.43
CA TRP A 117 23.88 1.62 3.42
C TRP A 117 24.58 2.97 3.45
N ARG A 118 25.13 3.40 2.30
CA ARG A 118 25.93 4.64 2.17
C ARG A 118 27.06 4.73 3.22
N GLY A 119 27.74 3.62 3.48
CA GLY A 119 28.85 3.53 4.43
C GLY A 119 28.45 3.36 5.91
N LEU A 120 27.18 3.52 6.25
CA LEU A 120 26.66 3.41 7.61
C LEU A 120 26.03 2.05 7.88
N LEU A 121 26.20 1.49 9.09
CA LEU A 121 25.51 0.26 9.50
C LEU A 121 24.00 0.51 9.59
N VAL A 122 23.21 -0.31 8.89
CA VAL A 122 21.75 -0.28 8.96
C VAL A 122 21.32 -1.01 10.23
N ALA A 123 21.19 -0.26 11.34
CA ALA A 123 20.76 -0.81 12.63
C ALA A 123 19.24 -1.00 12.71
N ALA A 124 18.46 -0.16 12.01
CA ALA A 124 17.01 -0.27 11.92
C ALA A 124 16.52 0.31 10.59
N LEU A 125 15.69 -0.45 9.85
CA LEU A 125 15.17 -0.02 8.55
C LEU A 125 14.04 1.01 8.67
N LEU A 126 13.24 0.91 9.74
CA LEU A 126 12.10 1.78 9.99
C LEU A 126 12.04 2.10 11.49
N PRO A 127 11.71 3.34 11.89
CA PRO A 127 11.36 3.60 13.28
C PRO A 127 10.16 2.72 13.68
N ALA A 128 10.09 2.36 14.96
CA ALA A 128 8.92 1.66 15.49
C ALA A 128 7.66 2.35 14.99
N ARG A 129 6.80 1.60 14.30
CA ARG A 129 5.62 2.15 13.63
C ARG A 129 4.83 2.91 14.69
N ARG A 130 4.78 4.25 14.61
CA ARG A 130 3.96 5.04 15.55
C ARG A 130 2.58 4.41 15.54
N LEU A 131 2.08 4.11 16.74
CA LEU A 131 0.73 3.62 16.92
C LEU A 131 -0.17 4.59 16.15
N ARG A 132 -0.76 4.12 15.05
CA ARG A 132 -1.67 4.95 14.27
C ARG A 132 -2.98 4.96 15.02
N VAL A 133 -3.02 5.73 16.11
CA VAL A 133 -4.26 6.32 16.59
C VAL A 133 -4.69 7.25 15.48
N SER A 134 -5.53 6.75 14.58
CA SER A 134 -6.49 7.65 13.99
C SER A 134 -7.42 7.97 15.14
N PRO A 135 -7.42 9.18 15.71
CA PRO A 135 -8.65 9.69 16.26
C PRO A 135 -9.57 9.79 15.05
N ARG A 136 -10.12 8.66 14.61
CA ARG A 136 -11.25 8.70 13.73
C ARG A 136 -12.29 9.31 14.64
N ILE A 137 -12.46 10.61 14.54
CA ILE A 137 -13.54 11.30 15.21
C ILE A 137 -14.78 10.91 14.42
N VAL A 138 -15.22 9.67 14.66
CA VAL A 138 -16.52 9.16 14.26
C VAL A 138 -17.47 9.99 15.10
N LYS A 139 -18.28 10.83 14.44
CA LYS A 139 -19.26 11.75 15.06
C LYS A 139 -18.66 13.04 15.69
N ARG A 140 -17.96 13.87 14.90
CA ARG A 140 -17.93 15.32 15.22
C ARG A 140 -19.34 15.88 15.11
N ALA A 141 -19.65 16.96 15.85
CA ALA A 141 -20.86 17.77 15.63
C ALA A 141 -20.98 18.31 14.18
N ILE A 142 -19.86 18.36 13.44
CA ILE A 142 -19.75 18.78 12.03
C ILE A 142 -19.88 17.59 11.04
N SER A 143 -20.17 16.39 11.53
CA SER A 143 -20.36 15.22 10.67
C SER A 143 -21.67 15.35 9.87
N LYS A 144 -21.57 15.30 8.53
CA LYS A 144 -22.75 15.23 7.64
C LYS A 144 -23.60 13.95 7.80
N TYR A 145 -23.08 12.95 8.51
CA TYR A 145 -23.79 11.70 8.79
C TYR A 145 -24.39 11.75 10.19
N GLN A 146 -25.72 11.60 10.27
CA GLN A 146 -26.44 11.53 11.54
C GLN A 146 -26.08 10.25 12.31
N ALA A 147 -25.95 10.37 13.63
CA ALA A 147 -25.86 9.22 14.51
C ALA A 147 -27.17 8.40 14.45
N ARG A 148 -27.08 7.07 14.31
CA ARG A 148 -28.22 6.15 14.32
C ARG A 148 -28.05 5.11 15.43
N GLY A 149 -29.14 4.76 16.12
CA GLY A 149 -29.18 3.74 17.18
C GLY A 149 -30.22 4.06 18.26
N PRO A 150 -30.68 3.06 19.05
CA PRO A 150 -31.75 3.21 20.05
C PRO A 150 -31.31 3.94 21.35
N ARG A 151 -30.01 4.13 21.56
CA ARG A 151 -29.42 4.85 22.71
C ARG A 151 -28.26 5.71 22.21
N ILE A 152 -28.55 6.92 21.76
CA ILE A 152 -27.54 7.89 21.31
C ILE A 152 -27.36 8.92 22.42
N ASP A 153 -26.25 8.83 23.14
CA ASP A 153 -25.80 9.90 24.02
C ASP A 153 -25.28 11.07 23.16
N ARG A 154 -25.83 12.27 23.38
CA ARG A 154 -25.48 13.52 22.68
C ARG A 154 -24.65 14.46 23.55
N THR A 155 -24.32 14.05 24.76
CA THR A 155 -23.53 14.84 25.69
C THR A 155 -22.11 14.97 25.17
N SER A 156 -21.62 16.21 25.05
CA SER A 156 -20.25 16.48 24.67
C SER A 156 -19.40 16.57 25.93
N TYR A 157 -18.39 15.71 26.04
CA TYR A 157 -17.47 15.71 27.17
C TYR A 157 -16.13 16.32 26.75
N ILE A 158 -15.56 17.15 27.62
CA ILE A 158 -14.20 17.68 27.43
C ILE A 158 -13.22 16.52 27.69
N ALA A 159 -12.45 16.15 26.68
CA ALA A 159 -11.36 15.21 26.82
C ALA A 159 -10.04 15.98 26.89
N THR A 160 -9.44 16.03 28.07
CA THR A 160 -8.09 16.60 28.27
C THR A 160 -7.06 15.54 27.91
N THR A 161 -6.23 15.81 26.89
CA THR A 161 -5.08 14.96 26.56
C THR A 161 -3.80 15.69 26.92
N GLY A 162 -2.99 15.11 27.80
CA GLY A 162 -1.65 15.59 28.11
C GLY A 162 -0.63 15.06 27.09
N ILE A 163 0.35 15.90 26.73
CA ILE A 163 1.50 15.48 25.93
C ILE A 163 2.74 15.80 26.75
N GLU A 164 3.45 14.76 27.16
CA GLU A 164 4.76 14.88 27.81
C GLU A 164 5.85 14.75 26.75
N ILE A 165 6.71 15.76 26.67
CA ILE A 165 7.87 15.78 25.78
C ILE A 165 9.07 15.34 26.60
N LEU A 166 9.54 14.12 26.38
CA LEU A 166 10.78 13.63 26.98
C LEU A 166 11.95 14.26 26.24
N ALA A 167 12.62 15.23 26.88
CA ALA A 167 13.92 15.70 26.42
C ALA A 167 14.98 14.62 26.70
N PRO A 168 15.99 14.45 25.82
CA PRO A 168 17.10 13.56 26.12
C PRO A 168 17.81 14.05 27.38
N ALA A 169 18.15 13.11 28.28
CA ALA A 169 19.03 13.41 29.40
C ALA A 169 20.33 14.03 28.86
N GLY A 170 20.79 15.11 29.51
CA GLY A 170 22.00 15.83 29.13
C GLY A 170 23.25 14.93 29.11
N PRO A 171 24.38 15.48 28.61
CA PRO A 171 25.60 14.72 28.34
C PRO A 171 26.18 14.02 29.56
#